data_AF-A0A7H4NTZ5-F1
#
_entry.id   AF-A0A7H4NTZ5-F1
#
_cell.length_a   1.000
_cell.length_b   1.000
_cell.length_c   1.000
_cell.angle_alpha   90.00
_cell.angle_beta   90.00
_cell.angle_gamma   90.00
#
_symmetry.space_group_name_H-M   'P 1'
#
loop_
_entity.id
_entity.type
_entity.pdbx_description
1 polymer ?
#
loop_
_entity_poly.entity_id
_entity_poly.type
_entity_poly.pdbx_seq_one_letter_code
_entity_poly.pdbx_strand_id
1 'polypeptide(L)'
;MGLGADGHFCGNLPNTTRFHDATVEVPIVGDMVDLVAHGEMDGDFSAVPDSYVTMGPKSVMAAKNLLLIVSGAAKAQALRQVIEGEVSERVPASVLKLHPSLVIVADKAAAAELSQP
;
A
#
# COMPACT_ATOMS: atom_id res chain seq x y z
N MET A 1 0.40 2.59 9.63
CA MET A 1 -0.25 2.09 8.39
C MET A 1 0.29 0.70 8.07
N GLY A 2 -0.47 -0.10 7.31
CA GLY A 2 -0.07 -1.45 6.87
C GLY A 2 0.48 -1.47 5.45
N LEU A 3 0.93 -2.64 5.01
CA LEU A 3 1.44 -2.91 3.66
C LEU A 3 0.61 -4.02 2.99
N GLY A 4 0.12 -3.76 1.77
CA GLY A 4 -0.50 -4.73 0.88
C GLY A 4 0.48 -5.81 0.40
N ALA A 5 -0.02 -7.01 0.07
CA ALA A 5 0.85 -8.04 -0.54
C ALA A 5 1.32 -7.66 -1.95
N ASP A 6 0.56 -6.77 -2.58
CA ASP A 6 0.79 -6.10 -3.87
C ASP A 6 1.50 -4.75 -3.72
N GLY A 7 1.91 -4.37 -2.50
CA GLY A 7 2.57 -3.10 -2.22
C GLY A 7 1.64 -1.88 -2.12
N HIS A 8 0.31 -2.07 -2.03
CA HIS A 8 -0.59 -0.96 -1.75
C HIS A 8 -0.42 -0.40 -0.32
N PHE A 9 -0.88 0.82 -0.10
CA PHE A 9 -1.07 1.42 1.22
C PHE A 9 -2.29 2.35 1.22
N CYS A 10 -3.06 2.38 2.31
CA CYS A 10 -4.40 3.00 2.28
C CYS A 10 -5.20 2.43 1.08
N GLY A 11 -5.95 3.26 0.35
CA GLY A 11 -6.58 2.89 -0.92
C GLY A 11 -5.70 3.17 -2.15
N ASN A 12 -4.38 3.22 -2.03
CA ASN A 12 -3.48 3.48 -3.16
C ASN A 12 -3.04 2.16 -3.80
N LEU A 13 -3.80 1.69 -4.78
CA LEU A 13 -3.61 0.39 -5.44
C LEU A 13 -2.61 0.48 -6.62
N PRO A 14 -1.95 -0.64 -6.99
CA PRO A 14 -1.08 -0.71 -8.16
C PRO A 14 -1.78 -0.25 -9.44
N ASN A 15 -1.02 0.44 -10.31
CA ASN A 15 -1.44 0.92 -11.63
C ASN A 15 -2.53 2.01 -11.65
N THR A 16 -3.17 2.33 -10.52
CA THR A 16 -4.15 3.42 -10.43
C THR A 16 -3.73 4.55 -9.50
N THR A 17 -2.76 4.29 -8.63
CA THR A 17 -2.12 5.31 -7.81
C THR A 17 -1.45 6.36 -8.68
N ARG A 18 -1.69 7.64 -8.37
CA ARG A 18 -0.92 8.77 -8.87
C ARG A 18 -0.22 9.46 -7.72
N PHE A 19 1.11 9.60 -7.76
CA PHE A 19 1.85 10.12 -6.60
C PHE A 19 1.52 11.57 -6.20
N HIS A 20 0.94 12.36 -7.09
CA HIS A 20 0.56 13.74 -6.80
C HIS A 20 -0.81 13.87 -6.10
N ASP A 21 -1.57 12.78 -5.99
CA ASP A 21 -2.92 12.81 -5.44
C ASP A 21 -2.89 13.16 -3.94
N ALA A 22 -3.70 14.16 -3.58
CA ALA A 22 -4.05 14.45 -2.19
C ALA A 22 -5.18 13.51 -1.74
N THR A 23 -6.11 13.95 -0.90
CA THR A 23 -7.31 13.14 -0.63
C THR A 23 -8.22 13.15 -1.85
N VAL A 24 -8.57 11.96 -2.36
CA VAL A 24 -9.31 11.80 -3.61
C VAL A 24 -10.35 10.69 -3.51
N GLU A 25 -11.42 10.82 -4.29
CA GLU A 25 -12.35 9.74 -4.59
C GLU A 25 -11.79 8.89 -5.74
N VAL A 26 -11.88 7.57 -5.59
CA VAL A 26 -11.40 6.57 -6.56
C VAL A 26 -12.57 5.67 -6.96
N PRO A 27 -12.96 5.67 -8.24
CA PRO A 27 -13.96 4.73 -8.76
C PRO A 27 -13.47 3.29 -8.65
N ILE A 28 -14.35 2.38 -8.24
CA ILE A 28 -14.10 0.94 -8.23
C ILE A 28 -14.51 0.38 -9.59
N VAL A 29 -13.53 -0.11 -10.36
CA VAL A 29 -13.76 -0.63 -11.72
C VAL A 29 -13.00 -1.92 -11.96
N GLY A 30 -13.60 -2.81 -12.76
CA GLY A 30 -12.98 -4.09 -13.16
C GLY A 30 -12.50 -4.91 -11.97
N ASP A 31 -11.25 -5.37 -12.02
CA ASP A 31 -10.62 -6.24 -11.03
C ASP A 31 -10.51 -5.62 -9.62
N MET A 32 -10.78 -4.31 -9.46
CA MET A 32 -10.84 -3.68 -8.13
C MET A 32 -12.01 -4.20 -7.29
N VAL A 33 -13.08 -4.68 -7.92
CA VAL A 33 -14.25 -5.20 -7.19
C VAL A 33 -13.85 -6.38 -6.31
N ASP A 34 -13.08 -7.32 -6.86
CA ASP A 34 -12.58 -8.48 -6.12
C ASP A 34 -11.65 -8.05 -4.96
N LEU A 35 -10.76 -7.09 -5.22
CA LEU A 35 -9.82 -6.57 -4.21
C LEU A 35 -10.55 -5.92 -3.04
N VAL A 36 -11.54 -5.07 -3.32
CA VAL A 36 -12.32 -4.37 -2.28
C VAL A 36 -13.22 -5.34 -1.54
N ALA A 37 -13.87 -6.28 -2.24
CA ALA A 37 -14.72 -7.29 -1.62
C ALA A 37 -13.93 -8.11 -0.58
N HIS A 38 -12.80 -8.69 -0.98
CA HIS A 38 -11.99 -9.53 -0.10
C HIS A 38 -11.16 -8.76 0.94
N GLY A 39 -10.76 -7.53 0.63
CA GLY A 39 -9.92 -6.71 1.51
C GLY A 39 -10.69 -5.99 2.61
N GLU A 40 -11.89 -5.48 2.30
CA GLU A 40 -12.61 -4.52 3.14
C GLU A 40 -14.07 -4.92 3.45
N MET A 41 -14.63 -5.90 2.72
CA MET A 41 -16.04 -6.31 2.84
C MET A 41 -16.22 -7.79 3.18
N ASP A 42 -15.20 -8.45 3.73
CA ASP A 42 -15.24 -9.88 4.12
C ASP A 42 -15.68 -10.84 2.99
N GLY A 43 -15.46 -10.45 1.72
CA GLY A 43 -15.88 -11.20 0.53
C GLY A 43 -17.31 -10.96 0.07
N ASP A 44 -18.05 -10.00 0.66
CA ASP A 44 -19.39 -9.62 0.22
C ASP A 44 -19.35 -8.65 -0.96
N PHE A 45 -19.53 -9.21 -2.17
CA PHE A 45 -19.62 -8.45 -3.41
C PHE A 45 -20.80 -7.48 -3.47
N SER A 46 -21.88 -7.74 -2.74
CA SER A 46 -23.06 -6.87 -2.74
C SER A 46 -22.87 -5.59 -1.92
N ALA A 47 -21.87 -5.59 -1.04
CA ALA A 47 -21.50 -4.46 -0.20
C ALA A 47 -20.46 -3.52 -0.86
N VAL A 48 -19.94 -3.88 -2.04
CA VAL A 48 -18.93 -3.09 -2.75
C VAL A 48 -19.57 -1.81 -3.32
N PRO A 49 -19.13 -0.60 -2.92
CA PRO A 49 -19.66 0.65 -3.44
C PRO A 49 -19.12 0.96 -4.85
N ASP A 50 -19.69 1.98 -5.50
CA ASP A 50 -19.20 2.45 -6.81
C ASP A 50 -17.82 3.14 -6.73
N SER A 51 -17.47 3.69 -5.57
CA SER A 51 -16.21 4.39 -5.32
C SER A 51 -15.83 4.36 -3.83
N TYR A 52 -14.57 4.67 -3.53
CA TYR A 52 -14.09 4.91 -2.17
C TYR A 52 -13.26 6.20 -2.09
N VAL A 53 -13.08 6.71 -0.87
CA VAL A 53 -12.18 7.84 -0.60
C VAL A 53 -10.88 7.34 0.03
N THR A 54 -9.75 7.88 -0.41
CA THR A 54 -8.44 7.58 0.18
C THR A 54 -7.61 8.86 0.35
N MET A 55 -6.72 8.85 1.34
CA MET A 55 -5.60 9.78 1.36
C MET A 55 -4.57 9.31 0.33
N GLY A 56 -4.44 10.08 -0.75
CA GLY A 56 -3.45 9.83 -1.79
C GLY A 56 -2.02 10.02 -1.29
N PRO A 57 -1.02 9.64 -2.11
CA PRO A 57 0.38 9.63 -1.67
C PRO A 57 0.88 11.00 -1.23
N LYS A 58 0.47 12.10 -1.87
CA LYS A 58 0.85 13.45 -1.45
C LYS A 58 0.33 13.80 -0.06
N SER A 59 -0.90 13.40 0.26
CA SER A 59 -1.48 13.61 1.60
C SER A 59 -0.76 12.77 2.66
N VAL A 60 -0.46 11.51 2.35
CA VAL A 60 0.27 10.63 3.27
C VAL A 60 1.70 11.12 3.51
N MET A 61 2.40 11.52 2.44
CA MET A 61 3.77 12.04 2.50
C MET A 61 3.87 13.42 3.16
N ALA A 62 2.76 14.11 3.41
CA ALA A 62 2.71 15.35 4.18
C ALA A 62 2.67 15.12 5.70
N ALA A 63 2.53 13.88 6.18
CA ALA A 63 2.62 13.55 7.59
C ALA A 63 4.02 13.88 8.14
N LYS A 64 4.12 14.25 9.42
CA LYS A 64 5.45 14.53 10.03
C LYS A 64 6.29 13.26 10.20
N ASN A 65 5.64 12.13 10.48
CA ASN A 65 6.26 10.84 10.74
C ASN A 65 5.39 9.74 10.15
N LEU A 66 6.01 8.72 9.57
CA LEU A 66 5.34 7.52 9.08
C LEU A 66 5.79 6.30 9.88
N LEU A 67 4.82 5.48 10.29
CA LEU A 67 5.04 4.17 10.89
C LEU A 67 4.36 3.11 10.02
N LEU A 68 5.16 2.29 9.36
CA LEU A 68 4.71 1.15 8.55
C LEU A 68 4.88 -0.14 9.36
N ILE A 69 3.79 -0.90 9.55
CA ILE A 69 3.78 -2.16 10.29
C ILE A 69 3.51 -3.29 9.30
N VAL A 70 4.39 -4.30 9.26
CA VAL A 70 4.34 -5.38 8.27
C VAL A 70 4.49 -6.74 8.95
N SER A 71 3.60 -7.67 8.65
CA SER A 71 3.62 -9.01 9.26
C SER A 71 3.21 -10.09 8.26
N GLY A 72 3.86 -11.25 8.37
CA GLY A 72 3.56 -12.44 7.59
C GLY A 72 4.33 -12.56 6.28
N ALA A 73 4.58 -13.81 5.87
CA ALA A 73 5.36 -14.14 4.67
C ALA A 73 4.74 -13.61 3.37
N ALA A 74 3.41 -13.48 3.30
CA ALA A 74 2.71 -12.90 2.15
C ALA A 74 3.10 -11.44 1.84
N LYS A 75 3.81 -10.77 2.76
CA LYS A 75 4.28 -9.38 2.58
C LYS A 75 5.76 -9.27 2.24
N ALA A 76 6.49 -10.39 2.19
CA ALA A 76 7.95 -10.37 2.08
C ALA A 76 8.45 -9.74 0.78
N GLN A 77 7.90 -10.18 -0.36
CA GLN A 77 8.21 -9.61 -1.66
C GLN A 77 7.87 -8.10 -1.73
N ALA A 78 6.68 -7.70 -1.27
CA ALA A 78 6.27 -6.30 -1.26
C ALA A 78 7.23 -5.45 -0.40
N LEU A 79 7.58 -5.92 0.80
CA LEU A 79 8.50 -5.21 1.69
C LEU A 79 9.89 -5.05 1.05
N ARG A 80 10.38 -6.10 0.39
CA ARG A 80 11.64 -6.04 -0.36
C ARG A 80 11.58 -4.99 -1.47
N GLN A 81 10.52 -4.96 -2.26
CA GLN A 81 10.34 -3.96 -3.32
C GLN A 81 10.26 -2.53 -2.76
N VAL A 82 9.62 -2.34 -1.60
CA VAL A 82 9.55 -1.03 -0.93
C VAL A 82 10.93 -0.54 -0.50
N ILE A 83 11.77 -1.42 0.06
CA ILE A 83 13.08 -1.03 0.61
C ILE A 83 14.13 -0.96 -0.51
N GLU A 84 14.29 -2.04 -1.25
CA GLU A 84 15.39 -2.26 -2.20
C GLU A 84 15.04 -1.88 -3.64
N GLY A 85 13.75 -1.84 -3.97
CA GLY A 85 13.28 -1.57 -5.33
C GLY A 85 13.29 -0.10 -5.73
N GLU A 86 12.98 0.14 -7.01
CA GLU A 86 12.77 1.48 -7.55
C GLU A 86 11.42 2.05 -7.12
N VAL A 87 11.31 3.38 -7.10
CA VAL A 87 10.04 4.06 -6.85
C VAL A 87 9.17 3.96 -8.10
N SER A 88 8.00 3.32 -7.96
CA SER A 88 7.09 3.07 -9.08
C SER A 88 5.64 2.96 -8.62
N GLU A 89 4.69 3.47 -9.42
CA GLU A 89 3.24 3.34 -9.18
C GLU A 89 2.74 1.89 -9.31
N ARG A 90 3.58 0.96 -9.78
CA ARG A 90 3.33 -0.49 -9.74
C ARG A 90 3.46 -1.08 -8.33
N VAL A 91 4.26 -0.45 -7.48
CA VAL A 91 4.42 -0.81 -6.06
C VAL A 91 4.23 0.49 -5.28
N PRO A 92 2.98 0.94 -5.07
CA PRO A 92 2.70 2.28 -4.53
C PRO A 92 3.51 2.64 -3.29
N ALA A 93 3.62 1.71 -2.33
CA ALA A 93 4.37 1.92 -1.09
C ALA A 93 5.87 2.19 -1.27
N SER A 94 6.44 1.92 -2.46
CA SER A 94 7.84 2.26 -2.78
C SER A 94 8.14 3.75 -2.63
N VAL A 95 7.15 4.64 -2.81
CA VAL A 95 7.33 6.09 -2.64
C VAL A 95 7.59 6.49 -1.18
N LEU A 96 7.13 5.68 -0.21
CA LEU A 96 7.27 5.97 1.21
C LEU A 96 8.74 6.02 1.65
N LYS A 97 9.64 5.31 0.96
CA LYS A 97 11.09 5.33 1.23
C LYS A 97 11.74 6.70 1.05
N LEU A 98 11.07 7.61 0.33
CA LEU A 98 11.51 8.99 0.14
C LEU A 98 11.12 9.90 1.32
N HIS A 99 10.29 9.42 2.25
CA HIS A 99 9.83 10.21 3.38
C HIS A 99 10.98 10.42 4.39
N PRO A 100 11.23 11.64 4.87
CA PRO A 100 12.39 11.93 5.72
C PRO A 100 12.30 11.33 7.13
N SER A 101 11.12 10.87 7.55
CA SER A 101 10.87 10.23 8.84
C SER A 101 9.98 9.01 8.66
N LEU A 102 10.56 7.87 8.30
CA LEU A 102 9.88 6.59 8.13
C LEU A 102 10.47 5.55 9.08
N VAL A 103 9.61 4.93 9.89
CA VAL A 103 9.93 3.74 10.69
C VAL A 103 9.16 2.56 10.13
N ILE A 104 9.86 1.46 9.85
CA ILE A 104 9.26 0.19 9.45
C ILE A 104 9.46 -0.82 10.58
N VAL A 105 8.37 -1.38 11.08
CA VAL A 105 8.37 -2.49 12.04
C VAL A 105 7.85 -3.72 11.33
N ALA A 106 8.74 -4.68 11.08
CA ALA A 106 8.43 -5.92 10.39
C ALA A 106 8.75 -7.13 11.26
N ASP A 107 7.91 -8.17 11.17
CA ASP A 107 8.27 -9.48 11.72
C ASP A 107 9.29 -10.20 10.84
N LYS A 108 9.84 -11.30 11.36
CA LYS A 108 10.86 -12.10 10.65
C LYS A 108 10.35 -12.66 9.32
N ALA A 109 9.08 -13.04 9.23
CA ALA A 109 8.51 -13.64 8.03
C ALA A 109 8.35 -12.60 6.91
N ALA A 110 7.91 -11.39 7.25
CA ALA A 110 7.84 -10.26 6.33
C ALA A 110 9.23 -9.77 5.89
N ALA A 111 10.25 -9.89 6.75
CA ALA A 111 11.62 -9.50 6.42
C ALA A 111 12.43 -10.59 5.67
N ALA A 112 11.84 -11.75 5.37
CA ALA A 112 12.57 -12.93 4.90
C ALA A 112 13.27 -12.75 3.54
N GLU A 113 12.78 -11.84 2.70
CA GLU A 113 13.35 -11.57 1.38
C GLU A 113 14.32 -10.37 1.34
N LEU A 114 14.54 -9.70 2.48
CA LEU A 114 15.49 -8.59 2.56
C LEU A 114 16.93 -9.11 2.53
N SER A 115 17.78 -8.38 1.81
CA SER A 115 19.22 -8.61 1.78
C SER A 115 19.76 -8.53 3.21
N GLN A 116 20.39 -9.62 3.65
CA GLN A 116 21.06 -9.62 4.94
C GLN A 116 22.36 -8.81 4.82
N PRO A 117 22.72 -8.02 5.84
CA PRO A 117 24.00 -7.33 5.89
C PRO A 117 25.19 -8.28 5.96
#